data_AF-A0A161UBG4-F1
#
_entry.id   AF-A0A161UBG4-F1
#
_cell.length_a   1.000
_cell.length_b   1.000
_cell.length_c   1.000
_cell.angle_alpha   90.00
_cell.angle_beta   90.00
_cell.angle_gamma   90.00
#
_symmetry.space_group_name_H-M   'P 1'
#
loop_
_entity.id
_entity.type
_entity.pdbx_description
1 polymer ?
#
loop_
_entity_poly.entity_id
_entity_poly.type
_entity_poly.pdbx_seq_one_letter_code
_entity_poly.pdbx_strand_id
1 'polypeptide(L)'
;MGAMEPALLPAFETAFLQQLHLRFQYCDAKGGVTSRIVEPQAMLILPPLWYLVAWDPARKDFRHFRMDRIKKPDYIQNTTFRRRHVPFEDNVRPVRDLPR
;
A
#
# COMPACT_ATOMS: atom_id res chain seq x y z
N MET A 1 16.60 -8.97 -1.45
CA MET A 1 15.15 -8.67 -1.40
C MET A 1 14.74 -8.71 0.06
N GLY A 2 14.10 -7.68 0.60
CA GLY A 2 13.69 -7.69 2.00
C GLY A 2 12.58 -8.72 2.22
N ALA A 3 12.56 -9.39 3.36
CA ALA A 3 11.40 -10.19 3.74
C ALA A 3 10.22 -9.24 4.02
N MET A 4 9.07 -9.52 3.39
CA MET A 4 7.82 -8.82 3.70
C MET A 4 7.41 -9.10 5.14
N GLU A 5 6.95 -8.08 5.85
CA GLU A 5 6.45 -8.28 7.21
C GLU A 5 5.20 -9.18 7.18
N PRO A 6 5.14 -10.28 7.95
CA PRO A 6 4.00 -11.21 7.90
C PRO A 6 2.66 -10.55 8.23
N ALA A 7 2.67 -9.52 9.08
CA ALA A 7 1.48 -8.76 9.47
C ALA A 7 0.97 -7.80 8.37
N LEU A 8 1.74 -7.57 7.29
CA LEU A 8 1.39 -6.58 6.28
C LEU A 8 0.14 -6.95 5.49
N LEU A 9 0.05 -8.19 5.01
CA LEU A 9 -1.09 -8.60 4.19
C LEU A 9 -2.40 -8.59 4.99
N PRO A 10 -2.48 -9.14 6.21
CA PRO A 10 -3.69 -9.06 7.04
C PRO A 10 -4.09 -7.61 7.39
N ALA A 11 -3.11 -6.76 7.70
CA ALA A 11 -3.38 -5.35 8.01
C ALA A 11 -3.88 -4.58 6.78
N PHE A 12 -3.24 -4.82 5.62
CA PHE A 12 -3.66 -4.26 4.35
C PHE A 12 -5.06 -4.73 3.96
N GLU A 13 -5.35 -6.02 4.03
CA GLU A 13 -6.65 -6.60 3.71
C GLU A 13 -7.76 -5.95 4.56
N THR A 14 -7.56 -5.90 5.87
CA THR A 14 -8.49 -5.24 6.79
C THR A 14 -8.69 -3.77 6.42
N ALA A 15 -7.61 -3.02 6.25
CA ALA A 15 -7.67 -1.60 5.91
C ALA A 15 -8.33 -1.35 4.55
N PHE A 16 -8.07 -2.19 3.56
CA PHE A 16 -8.59 -2.05 2.20
C PHE A 16 -10.08 -2.40 2.10
N LEU A 17 -10.51 -3.49 2.77
CA LEU A 17 -11.91 -3.93 2.76
C LEU A 17 -12.81 -3.00 3.58
N GLN A 18 -12.33 -2.55 4.75
CA GLN A 18 -13.08 -1.65 5.64
C GLN A 18 -12.85 -0.17 5.33
N GLN A 19 -12.07 0.13 4.29
CA GLN A 19 -11.72 1.49 3.89
C GLN A 19 -11.08 2.33 5.02
N LEU A 20 -10.23 1.72 5.84
CA LEU A 20 -9.49 2.37 6.93
C LEU A 20 -8.11 2.85 6.45
N HIS A 21 -7.53 3.81 7.15
CA HIS A 21 -6.14 4.19 6.94
C HIS A 21 -5.19 3.09 7.40
N LEU A 22 -4.10 2.93 6.66
CA LEU A 22 -3.00 2.04 7.00
C LEU A 22 -1.82 2.88 7.51
N ARG A 23 -1.33 2.54 8.70
CA ARG A 23 -0.15 3.11 9.33
C ARG A 23 1.01 2.13 9.23
N PHE A 24 2.20 2.64 8.93
CA PHE A 24 3.41 1.83 8.94
C PHE A 24 4.69 2.66 9.05
N GLN A 25 5.79 1.98 9.35
CA GLN A 25 7.15 2.49 9.17
C GLN A 25 7.64 2.13 7.77
N TYR A 26 8.21 3.11 7.07
CA TYR A 26 8.78 2.93 5.74
C TYR A 26 10.28 3.19 5.79
N CYS A 27 11.05 2.18 5.40
CA CYS A 27 12.49 2.28 5.25
C CYS A 27 12.82 2.65 3.80
N ASP A 28 13.39 3.83 3.57
CA ASP A 28 13.83 4.21 2.23
C ASP A 28 15.13 3.50 1.80
N ALA A 29 15.56 3.73 0.56
CA ALA A 29 16.78 3.12 0.02
C ALA A 29 18.07 3.60 0.71
N LYS A 30 18.03 4.74 1.40
CA LYS A 30 19.16 5.33 2.13
C LYS A 30 19.16 4.89 3.61
N GLY A 31 18.23 4.03 4.02
CA GLY A 31 18.07 3.56 5.39
C GLY A 31 17.26 4.51 6.29
N GLY A 32 16.71 5.59 5.74
CA GLY A 32 15.84 6.51 6.47
C GLY A 32 14.52 5.84 6.84
N VAL A 33 14.19 5.85 8.12
CA VAL A 33 12.92 5.32 8.64
C VAL A 33 11.94 6.46 8.82
N THR A 34 10.75 6.33 8.24
CA THR A 34 9.70 7.32 8.36
C THR A 34 8.35 6.70 8.70
N SER A 35 7.56 7.33 9.55
CA SER A 35 6.19 6.91 9.81
C SER A 35 5.26 7.47 8.74
N ARG A 36 4.33 6.65 8.26
CA ARG A 36 3.33 7.03 7.24
C ARG A 36 1.96 6.56 7.68
N ILE A 37 0.97 7.38 7.37
CA ILE A 37 -0.46 7.05 7.44
C ILE A 37 -0.98 7.30 6.03
N VAL A 38 -1.55 6.28 5.40
CA VAL A 38 -1.97 6.35 4.00
C VAL A 38 -3.33 5.70 3.81
N GLU A 39 -4.01 6.07 2.73
CA GLU A 39 -5.26 5.46 2.30
C GLU A 39 -4.92 4.35 1.28
N PRO A 40 -5.01 3.05 1.61
CA PRO A 40 -4.68 1.97 0.67
C PRO A 40 -5.68 1.91 -0.49
N GLN A 41 -5.23 2.03 -1.73
CA GLN A 41 -6.10 2.11 -2.92
C GLN A 41 -6.02 0.89 -3.84
N ALA A 42 -4.83 0.28 -3.94
CA ALA A 42 -4.63 -0.94 -4.71
C ALA A 42 -3.33 -1.64 -4.29
N MET A 43 -3.20 -2.90 -4.69
CA MET A 43 -1.93 -3.61 -4.69
C MET A 43 -1.49 -3.81 -6.14
N LEU A 44 -0.27 -3.42 -6.45
CA LEU A 44 0.34 -3.58 -7.76
C LEU A 44 1.41 -4.68 -7.66
N ILE A 45 1.21 -5.76 -8.41
CA ILE A 45 2.11 -6.92 -8.46
C ILE A 45 2.98 -6.76 -9.71
N LEU A 46 4.26 -6.44 -9.52
CA LEU A 46 5.27 -6.37 -10.58
C LEU A 46 6.41 -7.33 -10.21
N PRO A 47 6.26 -8.65 -10.45
CA PRO A 47 7.20 -9.65 -9.98
C PRO A 47 8.66 -9.29 -10.33
N PRO A 48 9.60 -9.40 -9.39
CA PRO A 48 9.46 -10.00 -8.05
C PRO A 48 9.00 -9.01 -6.95
N LEU A 49 8.55 -7.80 -7.30
CA LEU A 49 8.26 -6.71 -6.38
C LEU A 49 6.77 -6.43 -6.25
N TRP A 50 6.32 -6.23 -5.01
CA TRP A 50 4.93 -5.91 -4.71
C TRP A 50 4.86 -4.49 -4.15
N TYR A 51 3.90 -3.72 -4.63
CA TYR A 51 3.71 -2.32 -4.27
C TYR A 51 2.32 -2.11 -3.69
N LEU A 52 2.27 -1.39 -2.57
CA LEU A 52 1.06 -0.75 -2.09
C LEU A 52 0.90 0.57 -2.82
N VAL A 53 -0.20 0.72 -3.55
CA VAL A 53 -0.62 2.01 -4.11
C VAL A 53 -1.55 2.67 -3.11
N ALA A 54 -1.15 3.84 -2.61
CA ALA A 54 -1.91 4.53 -1.58
C ALA A 54 -1.89 6.03 -1.76
N TRP A 55 -2.95 6.70 -1.36
CA TRP A 55 -2.94 8.15 -1.20
C TRP A 55 -2.25 8.52 0.11
N ASP A 56 -1.27 9.41 0.05
CA ASP A 56 -0.56 9.94 1.21
C ASP A 56 -1.15 11.31 1.57
N PRO A 57 -1.98 11.42 2.64
CA PRO A 57 -2.58 12.69 3.05
C PRO A 57 -1.55 13.77 3.39
N ALA A 58 -0.35 13.41 3.84
CA ALA A 58 0.71 14.36 4.17
C ALA A 58 1.33 14.99 2.90
N ARG A 59 1.27 14.29 1.77
CA ARG A 59 1.77 14.76 0.48
C ARG A 59 0.68 15.21 -0.48
N LYS A 60 -0.59 14.90 -0.16
CA LYS A 60 -1.75 15.17 -1.01
C LYS A 60 -1.56 14.59 -2.41
N ASP A 61 -1.01 13.38 -2.50
CA ASP A 61 -0.76 12.72 -3.77
C ASP A 61 -0.74 11.19 -3.61
N PHE A 62 -0.85 10.47 -4.73
CA PHE A 62 -0.67 9.02 -4.78
C PHE A 62 0.81 8.64 -4.71
N ARG A 63 1.12 7.58 -3.96
CA ARG A 63 2.47 7.04 -3.86
C ARG A 63 2.47 5.53 -3.90
N HIS A 64 3.56 5.01 -4.44
CA HIS A 64 3.85 3.58 -4.51
C HIS A 64 4.85 3.21 -3.41
N PHE A 65 4.42 2.36 -2.49
CA PHE A 65 5.26 1.85 -1.41
C PHE A 65 5.62 0.40 -1.67
N ARG A 66 6.91 0.13 -1.85
CA ARG A 66 7.43 -1.24 -1.87
C ARG A 66 7.09 -1.97 -0.58
N MET A 67 6.34 -3.07 -0.69
CA MET A 67 5.83 -3.82 0.46
C MET A 67 6.95 -4.48 1.27
N ASP A 68 8.08 -4.85 0.64
CA ASP A 68 9.26 -5.39 1.33
C ASP A 68 9.98 -4.38 2.24
N ARG A 69 9.66 -3.08 2.08
CA ARG A 69 10.22 -1.97 2.87
C ARG A 69 9.27 -1.43 3.94
N ILE A 70 8.08 -2.01 4.03
CA ILE A 70 7.08 -1.66 5.03
C ILE A 70 7.33 -2.48 6.29
N LYS A 71 7.35 -1.80 7.44
CA LYS A 71 7.58 -2.38 8.77
C LYS A 71 6.51 -1.93 9.74
N LYS A 72 6.19 -2.78 10.72
CA LYS A 72 5.15 -2.54 11.74
C LYS A 72 3.82 -2.01 11.15
N PRO A 73 3.21 -2.72 10.18
CA PRO A 73 1.95 -2.30 9.59
C PRO A 73 0.80 -2.48 10.59
N ASP A 74 -0.10 -1.50 10.60
CA ASP A 74 -1.25 -1.44 11.50
C ASP A 74 -2.38 -0.64 10.85
N TYR A 75 -3.63 -1.07 10.97
CA TYR A 75 -4.76 -0.29 10.47
C TYR A 75 -5.29 0.62 11.57
N ILE A 76 -5.77 1.81 11.21
CA ILE A 76 -6.27 2.77 12.20
C ILE A 76 -7.79 2.67 12.29
N GLN A 77 -8.30 2.22 13.43
CA GLN A 77 -9.74 2.22 13.72
C GLN A 77 -10.31 3.64 13.68
N ASN A 78 -11.61 3.76 13.36
CA ASN A 78 -12.33 5.05 13.28
C ASN A 78 -11.78 6.05 12.25
N THR A 79 -10.95 5.58 11.32
CA THR A 79 -10.60 6.34 10.11
C THR A 79 -11.44 5.84 8.94
N THR A 80 -11.61 6.67 7.92
CA THR A 80 -12.18 6.18 6.67
C THR A 80 -11.58 6.93 5.48
N PHE A 81 -11.54 6.28 4.32
CA PHE A 81 -11.17 6.90 3.07
C PHE A 81 -12.14 6.53 1.95
N ARG A 82 -12.20 7.36 0.91
CA ARG A 82 -12.95 7.04 -0.31
C ARG A 82 -12.03 6.35 -1.30
N ARG A 83 -12.49 5.26 -1.92
CA ARG A 83 -11.76 4.67 -3.05
C ARG A 83 -11.62 5.72 -4.14
N ARG A 84 -10.38 6.02 -4.49
CA ARG A 84 -10.02 6.98 -5.51
C ARG A 84 -9.69 6.23 -6.79
N HIS A 85 -9.92 6.89 -7.93
CA HIS A 85 -9.42 6.37 -9.20
C HIS A 85 -7.89 6.40 -9.16
N VAL A 86 -7.27 5.22 -9.09
CA VAL A 86 -5.82 5.10 -9.15
C VAL A 86 -5.42 5.25 -10.62
N PRO A 87 -4.62 6.27 -10.98
CA PRO A 87 -4.07 6.34 -12.32
C PRO A 87 -3.05 5.21 -12.45
N PHE A 88 -3.41 4.15 -13.17
CA PHE A 88 -2.45 3.14 -13.58
C PHE A 88 -1.90 3.50 -14.96
N GLU A 89 -0.64 3.16 -15.22
CA GLU A 89 -0.07 3.23 -16.58
C GLU A 89 -0.81 2.24 -17.49
N ASP A 90 -0.87 2.50 -18.80
CA ASP A 90 -1.61 1.67 -19.79
C ASP A 90 -1.26 0.17 -19.76
N ASN A 91 -0.08 -0.17 -19.26
CA ASN A 91 0.42 -1.54 -19.16
C ASN A 91 -0.01 -2.27 -17.87
N VAL A 92 -0.79 -1.64 -17.00
CA VAL A 92 -1.30 -2.24 -15.77
C VAL A 92 -2.77 -2.61 -15.95
N ARG A 93 -3.07 -3.90 -15.76
CA ARG A 93 -4.44 -4.42 -15.85
C ARG A 93 -4.92 -4.86 -14.46
N PRO A 94 -6.19 -4.62 -14.11
CA PRO A 94 -6.78 -5.21 -12.91
C PRO A 94 -6.64 -6.74 -12.96
N VAL A 95 -6.35 -7.37 -11.81
CA VAL A 95 -6.23 -8.84 -11.71
C VAL A 95 -7.51 -9.56 -12.16
N ARG A 96 -8.67 -8.89 -12.13
CA ARG A 96 -9.95 -9.45 -12.61
C ARG A 96 -9.94 -9.79 -14.11
N ASP A 97 -9.02 -9.22 -14.88
CA ASP A 97 -8.89 -9.40 -16.33
C ASP A 97 -7.78 -10.38 -16.74
N LEU A 98 -7.15 -11.08 -15.79
CA LEU A 98 -6.17 -12.12 -16.12
C LEU A 98 -6.88 -13.36 -16.70
N PRO A 99 -6.51 -13.84 -17.90
CA PRO A 99 -7.02 -15.11 -18.41
C PRO A 99 -6.65 -16.22 -17.41
N ARG A 100 -7.66 -17.01 -17.04
CA ARG A 100 -7.54 -18.13 -16.10
C ARG A 100 -6.68 -19.26 -16.65
#